data_AF-A0AAE1E9L4-F1
#
_entry.id   AF-A0AAE1E9L4-F1
#
_cell.length_a   1.000
_cell.length_b   1.000
_cell.length_c   1.000
_cell.angle_alpha   90.00
_cell.angle_beta   90.00
_cell.angle_gamma   90.00
#
_symmetry.space_group_name_H-M   'P 1'
#
loop_
_entity.id
_entity.type
_entity.pdbx_description
1 polymer ?
#
loop_
_entity_poly.entity_id
_entity_poly.type
_entity_poly.pdbx_seq_one_letter_code
_entity_poly.pdbx_strand_id
1 'polypeptide(L)'
;MGLQPLEFADCLTDSPYFRTKLAEHEKELESTSKFIKTLVHHGRDVYNAAKQFSKAQRAFAKDLMEFKFECIGDNMTDGEICICGLEVLGYMILIYCLAPLNMMPGQCAICF
;
A
#
# COMPACT_ATOMS: atom_id res chain seq x y z
N MET A 1 12.15 -3.49 -26.71
CA MET A 1 11.89 -4.45 -27.81
C MET A 1 12.00 -5.85 -27.23
N GLY A 2 11.10 -6.76 -27.55
CA GLY A 2 11.07 -8.12 -26.96
C GLY A 2 12.10 -9.06 -27.56
N LEU A 3 12.41 -10.15 -26.85
CA LEU A 3 13.25 -11.22 -27.35
C LEU A 3 12.58 -11.93 -28.54
N GLN A 4 13.38 -12.33 -29.53
CA GLN A 4 12.89 -13.11 -30.66
C GLN A 4 12.48 -14.52 -30.20
N PRO A 5 11.48 -15.15 -30.85
CA PRO A 5 11.07 -16.52 -30.54
C PRO A 5 12.23 -17.51 -30.70
N LEU A 6 12.24 -18.54 -29.85
CA LEU A 6 13.11 -19.70 -30.00
C LEU A 6 12.40 -20.73 -30.87
N GLU A 7 13.05 -21.15 -31.96
CA GLU A 7 12.53 -22.17 -32.86
C GLU A 7 13.00 -23.56 -32.44
N PHE A 8 12.09 -24.53 -32.41
CA PHE A 8 12.42 -25.92 -32.05
C PHE A 8 13.40 -26.56 -33.04
N ALA A 9 13.34 -26.19 -34.33
CA ALA A 9 14.27 -26.68 -35.35
C ALA A 9 15.72 -26.25 -35.08
N ASP A 10 15.91 -25.01 -34.59
CA ASP A 10 17.24 -24.47 -34.29
C ASP A 10 17.88 -25.14 -33.08
N CYS A 11 17.06 -25.69 -32.17
CA CYS A 11 17.53 -26.47 -31.03
C CYS A 11 18.24 -27.77 -31.46
N LEU A 12 17.76 -28.43 -32.53
CA LEU A 12 18.34 -29.68 -33.03
C LEU A 12 19.75 -29.50 -33.59
N THR A 13 20.02 -28.34 -34.20
CA THR A 13 21.32 -28.03 -34.80
C THR A 13 22.31 -27.43 -33.80
N ASP A 14 21.82 -27.01 -32.63
CA ASP A 14 22.59 -26.40 -31.56
C ASP A 14 23.57 -25.31 -32.03
N SER A 15 23.10 -24.46 -32.95
CA SER A 15 23.96 -23.45 -33.55
C SER A 15 24.47 -22.44 -32.50
N PRO A 16 25.66 -21.84 -32.68
CA PRO A 16 26.14 -20.77 -31.81
C PRO A 16 25.15 -19.60 -31.70
N TYR A 17 24.40 -19.33 -32.77
CA TYR A 17 23.36 -18.31 -32.79
C TYR A 17 22.17 -18.67 -31.88
N PHE A 18 21.72 -19.92 -31.91
CA PHE A 18 20.66 -20.41 -31.01
C PHE A 18 21.10 -20.34 -29.55
N ARG A 19 22.34 -20.73 -29.23
CA ARG A 19 22.92 -20.62 -27.88
C ARG A 19 22.91 -19.19 -27.34
N THR A 20 23.26 -18.21 -28.17
CA THR A 20 23.20 -16.80 -27.77
C THR A 20 21.77 -16.36 -27.44
N LYS A 21 20.79 -16.67 -28.30
CA LYS A 21 19.38 -16.36 -28.02
C LYS A 21 18.91 -17.03 -26.73
N LEU A 22 19.24 -18.30 -26.53
CA LEU A 22 18.87 -19.04 -25.33
C LEU A 22 19.42 -18.37 -24.07
N ALA A 23 20.70 -17.96 -24.09
CA ALA A 23 21.33 -17.25 -22.99
C ALA A 23 20.67 -15.88 -22.71
N GLU A 24 20.22 -15.17 -23.75
CA GLU A 24 19.46 -13.92 -23.59
C GLU A 24 18.10 -14.16 -22.90
N HIS A 25 17.39 -15.22 -23.29
CA HIS A 25 16.13 -15.63 -22.64
C HIS A 25 16.34 -16.04 -21.19
N GLU A 26 17.36 -16.84 -20.89
CA GLU A 26 17.71 -17.23 -19.51
C GLU A 26 18.03 -16.01 -18.64
N LYS A 27 18.81 -15.07 -19.17
CA LYS A 27 19.14 -13.82 -18.49
C LYS A 27 17.90 -12.97 -18.20
N GLU A 28 17.00 -12.84 -19.17
CA GLU A 28 15.76 -12.08 -18.99
C GLU A 28 14.82 -12.73 -17.98
N LEU A 29 14.72 -14.07 -17.98
CA LEU A 29 13.98 -14.83 -16.98
C LEU A 29 14.55 -14.61 -15.57
N GLU A 30 15.87 -14.66 -15.42
CA GLU A 30 16.53 -14.43 -14.13
C GLU A 30 16.30 -12.98 -13.63
N SER A 31 16.43 -12.00 -14.53
CA SER A 31 16.15 -10.59 -14.24
C SER A 31 14.71 -10.38 -13.79
N THR A 32 13.75 -10.93 -14.54
CA THR A 32 12.31 -10.85 -14.25
C THR A 32 11.97 -11.50 -12.91
N SER A 33 12.53 -12.68 -12.63
CA SER A 33 12.32 -13.39 -11.36
C SER A 33 12.82 -12.57 -10.16
N LYS A 34 13.99 -11.94 -10.28
CA LYS A 34 14.52 -11.01 -9.26
C LYS A 34 13.59 -9.81 -9.09
N PHE A 35 13.15 -9.19 -10.18
CA PHE A 35 12.27 -8.02 -10.13
C PHE A 35 10.92 -8.33 -9.48
N ILE A 36 10.30 -9.47 -9.79
CA ILE A 36 9.04 -9.91 -9.16
C ILE A 36 9.23 -10.06 -7.65
N LYS A 37 10.32 -10.68 -7.18
CA LYS A 37 10.59 -10.81 -5.74
C LYS A 37 10.73 -9.45 -5.05
N THR A 38 11.41 -8.51 -5.71
CA THR A 38 11.54 -7.13 -5.22
C THR A 38 10.18 -6.42 -5.16
N LEU A 39 9.34 -6.56 -6.19
CA LEU A 39 7.98 -6.00 -6.19
C LEU A 39 7.12 -6.55 -5.05
N VAL A 40 7.18 -7.87 -4.82
CA VAL A 40 6.48 -8.51 -3.70
C VAL A 40 6.97 -7.96 -2.36
N HIS A 41 8.27 -7.75 -2.21
CA HIS A 41 8.85 -7.14 -1.00
C HIS A 41 8.35 -5.71 -0.79
N HIS A 42 8.46 -4.85 -1.81
CA HIS A 42 7.98 -3.47 -1.74
C HIS A 42 6.47 -3.39 -1.45
N GLY A 43 5.67 -4.25 -2.07
CA GLY A 43 4.22 -4.32 -1.81
C GLY A 43 3.90 -4.68 -0.36
N ARG A 44 4.68 -5.59 0.25
CA ARG A 44 4.54 -5.93 1.67
C ARG A 44 4.90 -4.74 2.57
N ASP A 45 5.93 -3.98 2.22
CA ASP A 45 6.34 -2.81 3.00
C ASP A 45 5.28 -1.71 2.97
N VAL A 46 4.71 -1.42 1.78
CA VAL A 46 3.59 -0.49 1.62
C VAL A 46 2.38 -0.94 2.44
N TYR A 47 2.01 -2.23 2.38
CA TYR A 47 0.91 -2.77 3.17
C TYR A 47 1.15 -2.60 4.68
N ASN A 48 2.37 -2.89 5.15
CA ASN A 48 2.72 -2.74 6.55
C ASN A 48 2.69 -1.28 6.99
N ALA A 49 3.20 -0.35 6.18
CA ALA A 49 3.13 1.09 6.45
C ALA A 49 1.67 1.57 6.54
N ALA A 50 0.82 1.17 5.59
CA ALA A 50 -0.61 1.49 5.62
C ALA A 50 -1.31 0.93 6.87
N LYS A 51 -0.95 -0.30 7.29
CA LYS A 51 -1.46 -0.89 8.53
C LYS A 51 -1.05 -0.10 9.78
N GLN A 52 0.19 0.36 9.86
CA GLN A 52 0.65 1.20 10.98
C GLN A 52 -0.01 2.58 10.95
N PHE A 53 -0.14 3.19 9.77
CA PHE A 53 -0.85 4.44 9.60
C PHE A 53 -2.31 4.34 10.09
N SER A 54 -3.04 3.29 9.69
CA SER A 54 -4.41 3.05 10.17
C SER A 54 -4.49 2.86 11.69
N LYS A 55 -3.47 2.28 12.33
CA LYS A 55 -3.41 2.20 13.80
C LYS A 55 -3.20 3.57 14.43
N ALA A 56 -2.25 4.35 13.91
CA ALA A 56 -1.97 5.70 14.40
C ALA A 56 -3.18 6.62 14.23
N GLN A 57 -3.87 6.53 13.08
CA GLN A 57 -5.09 7.29 12.79
C GLN A 57 -6.21 6.96 13.79
N ARG A 58 -6.40 5.68 14.14
CA ARG A 58 -7.39 5.25 15.16
C ARG A 58 -7.03 5.73 16.56
N ALA A 59 -5.75 5.67 16.93
CA ALA A 59 -5.29 6.19 18.22
C ALA A 59 -5.53 7.70 18.31
N PHE A 60 -5.13 8.45 17.27
CA PHE A 60 -5.38 9.88 17.21
C PHE A 60 -6.87 10.23 17.28
N ALA A 61 -7.73 9.51 16.55
CA ALA A 61 -9.17 9.71 16.63
C ALA A 61 -9.72 9.46 18.04
N LYS A 62 -9.20 8.44 18.74
CA LYS A 62 -9.57 8.16 20.13
C LYS A 62 -9.15 9.31 21.04
N ASP A 63 -7.93 9.79 20.90
CA ASP A 63 -7.42 10.90 21.70
C ASP A 63 -8.27 12.16 21.48
N LEU A 64 -8.71 12.44 20.24
CA LEU A 64 -9.61 13.56 19.92
C LEU A 64 -11.00 13.42 20.56
N MET A 65 -11.54 12.20 20.65
CA MET A 65 -12.83 11.95 21.32
C MET A 65 -12.72 12.02 22.84
N GLU A 66 -11.58 11.63 23.41
CA GLU A 66 -11.33 11.69 24.85
C GLU A 66 -10.84 13.06 25.31
N PHE A 67 -10.42 13.92 24.37
CA PHE A 67 -9.94 15.26 24.67
C PHE A 67 -11.07 16.13 25.25
N LYS A 68 -10.91 16.53 26.51
CA LYS A 68 -11.80 17.46 27.22
C LYS A 68 -10.97 18.52 27.91
N PHE A 69 -11.35 19.78 27.75
CA PHE A 69 -10.80 20.86 28.57
C PHE A 69 -11.44 20.83 29.96
N GLU A 70 -10.61 20.93 31.01
CA GLU A 70 -11.10 21.36 32.31
C GLU A 70 -11.27 22.88 32.27
N CYS A 71 -12.50 23.34 32.03
CA CYS A 71 -12.80 24.76 32.04
C CYS A 71 -12.83 25.29 33.49
N ILE A 72 -12.15 26.40 33.76
CA ILE A 72 -12.19 27.08 35.06
C ILE A 72 -13.34 28.10 35.02
N GLY A 73 -14.46 27.77 35.66
CA GLY A 73 -15.66 28.62 35.74
C GLY A 73 -16.75 28.26 34.73
N ASP A 74 -17.92 28.93 34.83
CA ASP A 74 -19.13 28.57 34.08
C ASP A 74 -19.19 29.14 32.64
N ASN A 75 -18.21 29.97 32.24
CA ASN A 75 -18.19 30.60 30.92
C ASN A 75 -17.16 29.92 30.02
N MET A 76 -17.60 29.40 28.88
CA MET A 76 -16.70 28.90 27.82
C MET A 76 -16.46 29.99 26.77
N THR A 77 -15.21 30.14 26.37
CA THR A 77 -14.75 31.00 25.28
C THR A 77 -15.00 30.35 23.92
N ASP A 78 -15.06 31.15 22.86
CA ASP A 78 -15.24 30.66 21.48
C ASP A 78 -14.16 29.65 21.06
N GLY A 79 -12.96 29.77 21.62
CA GLY A 79 -11.87 28.81 21.42
C GLY A 79 -12.18 27.44 22.04
N GLU A 80 -12.72 27.41 23.25
CA GLU A 80 -13.09 26.17 23.95
C GLU A 80 -14.28 25.48 23.27
N ILE A 81 -15.27 26.24 22.79
CA ILE A 81 -16.40 25.73 21.99
C ILE A 81 -15.91 25.09 20.69
N CYS A 82 -15.00 25.75 19.98
CA CYS A 82 -14.38 25.21 18.76
C CYS A 82 -13.64 23.91 19.03
N ILE A 83 -12.93 23.82 20.15
CA ILE A 83 -12.17 22.63 20.52
C ILE A 83 -13.08 21.48 20.98
N CYS A 84 -14.23 21.72 21.61
CA CYS A 84 -15.24 20.68 21.86
C CYS A 84 -15.73 20.00 20.57
N GLY A 85 -15.60 20.64 19.41
CA GLY A 85 -15.92 20.05 18.10
C GLY A 85 -14.94 18.96 17.64
N LEU A 86 -13.79 18.77 18.30
CA LEU A 86 -12.81 17.73 17.95
C LEU A 86 -13.37 16.31 18.08
N GLU A 87 -14.37 16.08 18.93
CA GLU A 87 -15.01 14.79 19.09
C GLU A 87 -15.65 14.31 17.77
N VAL A 88 -16.35 15.21 17.08
CA VAL A 88 -16.97 14.95 15.76
C VAL A 88 -15.90 14.65 14.70
N LEU A 89 -14.75 15.32 14.78
CA LEU A 89 -13.61 15.05 13.90
C LEU A 89 -13.05 13.64 14.15
N GLY A 90 -12.94 13.21 15.41
CA GLY A 90 -12.54 11.85 15.78
C GLY A 90 -13.47 10.79 15.19
N TYR A 91 -14.79 10.98 15.30
CA TYR A 91 -15.78 10.07 14.68
C TYR A 91 -15.67 10.00 13.16
N MET A 92 -15.48 11.14 12.48
CA MET A 92 -15.25 11.18 11.04
C MET A 92 -14.00 10.38 10.66
N ILE A 93 -12.89 10.57 11.36
CA ILE A 93 -11.63 9.85 11.11
C ILE A 93 -11.84 8.33 11.23
N LEU A 94 -12.61 7.85 12.21
CA LEU A 94 -12.89 6.42 12.37
C LEU A 94 -13.74 5.83 11.24
N ILE A 95 -14.78 6.53 10.78
CA ILE A 95 -15.66 6.08 9.69
C ILE A 95 -14.84 5.89 8.40
N TYR A 96 -14.01 6.87 8.04
CA TYR A 96 -13.18 6.79 6.84
C TYR A 96 -12.03 5.77 6.97
N CYS A 97 -11.57 5.47 8.19
CA CYS A 97 -10.53 4.45 8.43
C CYS A 97 -11.06 3.00 8.38
N LEU A 98 -12.37 2.78 8.58
CA LEU A 98 -13.01 1.46 8.51
C LEU A 98 -13.45 1.07 7.09
N ALA A 99 -13.73 2.03 6.22
CA ALA A 99 -14.14 1.78 4.83
C ALA A 99 -13.15 0.92 4.01
N PRO A 100 -11.81 1.04 4.13
CA PRO A 100 -10.88 0.22 3.35
C PRO A 100 -10.55 -1.15 3.96
N LEU A 101 -11.01 -1.49 5.18
CA LEU A 101 -10.64 -2.75 5.85
C LEU A 101 -11.52 -3.97 5.46
N ASN A 102 -12.62 -3.77 4.74
CA ASN A 102 -13.42 -4.87 4.17
C ASN A 102 -12.96 -5.31 2.77
N MET A 103 -11.82 -4.82 2.29
CA MET A 103 -11.29 -5.21 0.99
C MET A 103 -10.60 -6.58 1.11
N MET A 104 -11.36 -7.63 0.77
CA MET A 104 -10.88 -9.00 0.59
C MET A 104 -9.64 -9.04 -0.33
N PRO A 105 -8.71 -9.99 -0.14
CA PRO A 105 -7.54 -10.11 -1.00
C PRO A 105 -7.99 -10.41 -2.45
N GLY A 106 -7.89 -9.40 -3.33
CA GLY A 106 -8.29 -9.52 -4.74
C GLY A 106 -9.05 -8.32 -5.31
N GLN A 107 -9.45 -7.34 -4.50
CA GLN A 107 -10.03 -6.09 -5.02
C GLN A 107 -9.00 -4.97 -4.93
N CYS A 108 -8.55 -4.51 -6.10
CA CYS A 108 -7.68 -3.35 -6.23
C CYS A 108 -8.49 -2.11 -5.85
N ALA A 109 -8.09 -1.38 -4.81
CA ALA A 109 -8.59 -0.03 -4.54
C ALA A 109 -8.03 0.92 -5.61
N ILE A 110 -8.61 0.89 -6.80
CA ILE A 110 -8.59 2.04 -7.70
C ILE A 110 -9.89 2.79 -7.42
N CYS A 111 -9.91 3.56 -6.35
CA CYS A 111 -10.83 4.68 -6.23
C CYS A 111 -9.98 5.92 -5.98
N PHE A 112 -9.99 6.77 -7.00
CA PHE A 112 -9.33 8.07 -7.15
C PHE A 112 -9.33 8.95 -5.90
#